data_AF-A0A3A8EGT0-F1
#
_entry.id   AF-A0A3A8EGT0-F1
#
_cell.length_a   1.000
_cell.length_b   1.000
_cell.length_c   1.000
_cell.angle_alpha   90.00
_cell.angle_beta   90.00
_cell.angle_gamma   90.00
#
_symmetry.space_group_name_H-M   'P 1'
#
loop_
_entity.id
_entity.type
_entity.pdbx_description
1 polymer ?
#
loop_
_entity_poly.entity_id
_entity_poly.type
_entity_poly.pdbx_seq_one_letter_code
_entity_poly.pdbx_strand_id
1 'polypeptide(L)'
;MKKLLNRRQLIQCAFASAGAFTLPITLTACGGSDDQNETAAADLQFLHGVASGDPLQDKVILWTRVTVADLSLRIELEWEIALDRDFKNIQNSGKVQTSNAQDFTVKVDADKLKANQRYFY
;
A
#
# COMPACT_ATOMS: atom_id res chain seq x y z
N MET A 1 20.65 38.52 -8.56
CA MET A 1 20.36 37.08 -8.37
C MET A 1 18.88 36.92 -8.01
N LYS A 2 18.07 36.30 -8.87
CA LYS A 2 16.64 36.06 -8.59
C LYS A 2 16.51 34.83 -7.70
N LYS A 3 16.04 35.01 -6.46
CA LYS A 3 15.69 33.90 -5.55
C LYS A 3 14.41 33.25 -6.07
N LEU A 4 14.52 32.04 -6.60
CA LEU A 4 13.36 31.23 -6.99
C LEU A 4 12.67 30.74 -5.72
N LEU A 5 11.45 31.20 -5.48
CA LEU A 5 10.64 30.72 -4.37
C LEU A 5 10.33 29.22 -4.57
N ASN A 6 10.61 28.43 -3.53
CA ASN A 6 10.40 27.00 -3.52
C ASN A 6 8.91 26.71 -3.27
N ARG A 7 8.34 25.74 -4.01
CA ARG A 7 6.93 25.30 -3.96
C ARG A 7 6.42 25.04 -2.53
N ARG A 8 7.31 24.63 -1.63
CA ARG A 8 7.00 24.36 -0.21
C ARG A 8 6.68 25.61 0.63
N GLN A 9 7.18 26.77 0.23
CA GLN A 9 6.94 28.03 0.96
C GLN A 9 5.62 28.71 0.58
N LEU A 10 4.94 28.24 -0.47
CA LEU A 10 3.64 28.77 -0.88
C LEU A 10 2.48 28.15 -0.07
N ILE A 11 2.67 26.94 0.46
CA ILE A 11 1.64 26.20 1.22
C ILE A 11 1.58 26.66 2.69
N GLN A 12 2.59 27.37 3.21
CA GLN A 12 2.69 27.71 4.63
C GLN A 12 2.06 29.05 5.06
N CYS A 13 1.38 29.81 4.20
CA CYS A 13 0.90 31.16 4.56
C CYS A 13 -0.59 31.45 4.35
N ALA A 14 -1.44 30.43 4.15
CA ALA A 14 -2.90 30.62 4.07
C ALA A 14 -3.63 30.19 5.35
N PHE A 15 -3.29 30.79 6.49
CA PHE A 15 -4.16 30.83 7.67
C PHE A 15 -4.17 32.25 8.23
N ALA A 16 -4.89 33.13 7.53
CA ALA A 16 -5.39 34.37 8.09
C ALA A 16 -6.87 34.17 8.45
N SER A 17 -7.15 33.86 9.71
CA SER A 17 -8.49 34.00 10.27
C SER A 17 -8.37 34.45 11.73
N ALA A 18 -8.40 35.78 11.91
CA ALA A 18 -8.75 36.40 13.17
C ALA A 18 -10.28 36.33 13.33
N GLY A 19 -10.75 35.87 14.50
CA GLY A 19 -12.18 35.84 14.83
C GLY A 19 -12.47 35.02 16.07
N ALA A 20 -12.33 35.64 17.24
CA ALA A 20 -12.75 35.09 18.52
C ALA A 20 -14.28 35.19 18.66
N PHE A 21 -14.97 34.11 19.03
CA PHE A 21 -16.20 34.15 19.83
C PHE A 21 -16.43 32.80 20.54
N THR A 22 -16.97 32.92 21.75
CA THR A 22 -17.04 31.99 22.88
C THR A 22 -18.19 30.98 22.83
N LEU A 23 -17.99 29.77 23.37
CA LEU A 23 -18.68 29.17 24.55
C LEU A 23 -18.51 27.62 24.58
N PRO A 24 -18.32 26.99 25.75
CA PRO A 24 -18.09 25.56 25.87
C PRO A 24 -19.42 24.80 25.98
N ILE A 25 -19.69 23.88 25.05
CA ILE A 25 -20.75 22.88 25.20
C ILE A 25 -20.06 21.56 25.52
N THR A 26 -20.13 21.18 26.79
CA THR A 26 -19.73 19.85 27.28
C THR A 26 -20.84 18.85 26.97
N LEU A 27 -20.55 17.89 26.09
CA LEU A 27 -21.30 16.66 25.81
C LEU A 27 -20.23 15.57 25.66
N THR A 28 -20.32 14.31 26.03
CA THR A 28 -21.19 13.45 26.86
C THR A 28 -20.48 12.08 26.82
N ALA A 29 -20.79 11.21 27.80
CA ALA A 29 -20.59 9.76 27.77
C ALA A 29 -19.16 9.22 27.99
N CYS A 30 -18.87 8.95 29.26
CA CYS A 30 -17.95 7.88 29.64
C CYS A 30 -18.78 6.67 30.05
N GLY A 31 -18.45 5.48 29.52
CA GLY A 31 -18.85 4.23 30.17
C GLY A 31 -19.17 3.05 29.26
N GLY A 32 -18.28 2.74 28.32
CA GLY A 32 -18.31 1.47 27.59
C GLY A 32 -16.88 1.00 27.38
N SER A 33 -16.30 0.38 28.41
CA SER A 33 -14.99 -0.25 28.34
C SER A 33 -15.13 -1.56 27.57
N ASP A 34 -15.14 -1.46 26.25
CA ASP A 34 -14.90 -2.60 25.38
C ASP A 34 -13.41 -2.51 25.00
N ASP A 35 -12.60 -3.38 25.62
CA ASP A 35 -11.20 -3.62 25.24
C ASP A 35 -11.19 -4.26 23.85
N GLN A 36 -11.44 -3.43 22.83
CA GLN A 36 -11.15 -3.78 21.47
C GLN A 36 -9.64 -3.67 21.31
N ASN A 37 -9.00 -4.82 21.39
CA ASN A 37 -7.70 -5.02 20.77
C ASN A 37 -7.89 -4.91 19.24
N GLU A 38 -8.19 -3.69 18.78
CA GLU A 38 -8.07 -3.29 17.39
C GLU A 38 -6.57 -3.37 17.11
N THR A 39 -6.14 -4.52 16.59
CA THR A 39 -5.00 -4.50 15.68
C THR A 39 -5.48 -3.62 14.54
N ALA A 40 -5.22 -2.32 14.63
CA ALA A 40 -5.67 -1.33 13.66
C ALA A 40 -5.23 -1.86 12.29
N ALA A 41 -6.20 -2.42 11.55
CA ALA A 41 -5.93 -3.01 10.27
C ALA A 41 -5.42 -1.85 9.43
N ALA A 42 -4.13 -1.85 9.14
CA ALA A 42 -3.55 -0.83 8.29
C ALA A 42 -4.38 -0.81 7.00
N ASP A 43 -4.90 0.35 6.62
CA ASP A 43 -5.62 0.50 5.37
C ASP A 43 -4.62 0.28 4.22
N LEU A 44 -4.63 -0.95 3.69
CA LEU A 44 -3.76 -1.41 2.61
C LEU A 44 -4.58 -1.40 1.31
N GLN A 45 -4.14 -0.62 0.32
CA GLN A 45 -4.81 -0.51 -0.96
C GLN A 45 -3.86 -0.76 -2.12
N PHE A 46 -4.36 -1.33 -3.22
CA PHE A 46 -3.57 -1.57 -4.45
C PHE A 46 -3.93 -0.55 -5.54
N LEU A 47 -3.80 0.75 -5.25
CA LEU A 47 -4.22 1.82 -6.18
C LEU A 47 -3.41 1.85 -7.50
N HIS A 48 -2.24 1.20 -7.53
CA HIS A 48 -1.38 1.11 -8.70
C HIS A 48 -1.59 -0.19 -9.48
N GLY A 49 -2.48 -1.06 -9.02
CA GLY A 49 -2.74 -2.37 -9.60
C GLY A 49 -1.56 -3.33 -9.48
N VAL A 50 -1.55 -4.30 -10.38
CA VAL A 50 -0.53 -5.34 -10.52
C VAL A 50 -0.04 -5.38 -11.96
N ALA A 51 1.19 -5.84 -12.17
CA ALA A 51 1.77 -6.02 -13.49
C ALA A 51 2.72 -7.22 -13.52
N SER A 52 2.98 -7.71 -14.72
CA SER A 52 3.98 -8.75 -15.00
C SER A 52 4.94 -8.30 -16.10
N GLY A 53 6.21 -8.71 -16.04
CA GLY A 53 7.21 -8.33 -17.04
C GLY A 53 8.41 -9.29 -17.12
N ASP A 54 9.29 -9.04 -18.09
CA ASP A 54 10.53 -9.79 -18.34
C ASP A 54 10.36 -11.32 -18.33
N PRO A 55 9.43 -11.89 -19.15
CA PRO A 55 9.20 -13.33 -19.16
C PRO A 55 10.43 -14.07 -19.72
N LEU A 56 10.78 -15.15 -19.03
CA LEU A 56 11.74 -16.16 -19.48
C LEU A 56 11.02 -17.50 -19.67
N GLN A 57 11.76 -18.55 -20.05
CA GLN A 57 11.17 -19.85 -20.34
C GLN A 57 10.43 -20.46 -19.13
N ASP A 58 10.88 -20.15 -17.93
CA ASP A 58 10.48 -20.78 -16.67
C ASP A 58 10.10 -19.79 -15.56
N LYS A 59 10.09 -18.48 -15.85
CA LYS A 59 9.83 -17.44 -14.85
C LYS A 59 9.32 -16.14 -15.44
N VAL A 60 8.73 -15.30 -14.59
CA VAL A 60 8.28 -13.95 -14.92
C VAL A 60 8.41 -13.05 -13.69
N ILE A 61 8.64 -11.75 -13.89
CA ILE A 61 8.60 -10.79 -12.79
C ILE A 61 7.14 -10.41 -12.52
N LEU A 62 6.71 -10.51 -11.26
CA LEU A 62 5.47 -9.89 -10.76
C LEU A 62 5.80 -8.57 -10.05
N TRP A 63 4.98 -7.55 -10.29
CA TRP A 63 5.14 -6.21 -9.74
C TRP A 63 3.84 -5.69 -9.15
N THR A 64 3.93 -5.04 -7.99
CA THR A 64 2.87 -4.18 -7.45
C THR A 64 3.46 -3.11 -6.55
N ARG A 65 2.66 -2.08 -6.23
CA ARG A 65 2.94 -1.09 -5.20
C ARG A 65 1.75 -0.97 -4.26
N VAL A 66 1.99 -1.25 -2.99
CA VAL A 66 0.98 -1.10 -1.93
C VAL A 66 0.88 0.37 -1.56
N THR A 67 -0.34 0.87 -1.45
CA THR A 67 -0.64 2.20 -0.94
C THR A 67 -1.06 2.06 0.51
N VAL A 68 -0.36 2.79 1.39
CA VAL A 68 -0.62 2.77 2.82
C VAL A 68 -0.74 4.19 3.36
N ALA A 69 -1.59 4.36 4.38
CA ALA A 69 -1.71 5.63 5.09
C ALA A 69 -0.49 5.89 6.01
N ASP A 70 0.03 4.84 6.64
CA ASP A 70 1.18 4.92 7.53
C ASP A 70 2.47 4.41 6.86
N LEU A 71 3.42 5.33 6.66
CA LEU A 71 4.71 5.06 6.03
C LEU A 71 5.71 4.35 6.97
N SER A 72 5.40 4.20 8.26
CA SER A 72 6.27 3.49 9.21
C SER A 72 6.14 1.97 9.14
N LEU A 73 5.11 1.48 8.46
CA LEU A 73 4.76 0.06 8.38
C LEU A 73 5.81 -0.77 7.62
N ARG A 74 5.92 -2.03 8.05
CA ARG A 74 6.51 -3.14 7.29
C ARG A 74 5.41 -4.14 6.98
N ILE A 75 5.28 -4.51 5.72
CA ILE A 75 4.14 -5.25 5.19
C ILE A 75 4.65 -6.54 4.57
N GLU A 76 4.12 -7.68 5.02
CA GLU A 76 4.24 -8.95 4.30
C GLU A 76 3.11 -9.05 3.28
N LEU A 77 3.46 -9.31 2.03
CA LEU A 77 2.52 -9.67 0.98
C LEU A 77 2.70 -11.14 0.62
N GLU A 78 1.59 -11.79 0.36
CA GLU A 78 1.54 -13.10 -0.27
C GLU A 78 1.26 -12.91 -1.77
N TRP A 79 1.89 -13.73 -2.61
CA TRP A 79 1.67 -13.75 -4.04
C TRP A 79 1.46 -15.20 -4.49
N GLU A 80 0.65 -15.36 -5.53
CA GLU A 80 0.30 -16.67 -6.10
C GLU A 80 0.28 -16.58 -7.62
N ILE A 81 0.60 -17.70 -8.27
CA ILE A 81 0.43 -17.89 -9.71
C ILE A 81 -0.39 -19.16 -9.94
N ALA A 82 -1.47 -19.05 -10.70
CA ALA A 82 -2.40 -20.14 -10.99
C ALA A 82 -2.61 -20.38 -12.49
N LEU A 83 -3.09 -21.57 -12.84
CA LEU A 83 -3.51 -21.90 -14.22
C LEU A 83 -4.94 -21.44 -14.54
N ASP A 84 -5.74 -21.17 -13.52
CA ASP A 84 -7.13 -20.77 -13.62
C ASP A 84 -7.42 -19.47 -12.85
N ARG A 85 -8.46 -18.76 -13.28
CA ARG A 85 -8.85 -17.46 -12.71
C ARG A 85 -9.38 -17.54 -11.29
N ASP A 86 -9.83 -18.72 -10.87
CA ASP A 86 -10.39 -18.94 -9.53
C ASP A 86 -9.29 -19.35 -8.53
N PHE A 87 -8.02 -19.40 -8.97
CA PHE A 87 -6.87 -19.81 -8.16
C PHE A 87 -7.02 -21.21 -7.52
N LYS A 88 -7.70 -22.15 -8.20
CA LYS A 88 -7.84 -23.54 -7.74
C LYS A 88 -6.61 -24.39 -7.98
N ASN A 89 -5.82 -24.04 -8.99
CA ASN A 89 -4.63 -24.77 -9.41
C ASN A 89 -3.38 -23.87 -9.33
N ILE A 90 -2.94 -23.61 -8.09
CA ILE A 90 -1.72 -22.86 -7.79
C ILE A 90 -0.50 -23.63 -8.28
N GLN A 91 0.38 -22.93 -9.00
CA GLN A 91 1.63 -23.46 -9.55
C GLN A 91 2.86 -22.97 -8.79
N ASN A 92 2.80 -21.74 -8.30
CA ASN A 92 3.83 -21.16 -7.46
C ASN A 92 3.21 -20.11 -6.52
N SER A 93 3.83 -19.90 -5.37
CA SER A 93 3.37 -18.93 -4.37
C SER A 93 4.52 -18.57 -3.44
N GLY A 94 4.43 -17.42 -2.78
CA GLY A 94 5.42 -17.03 -1.78
C GLY A 94 5.02 -15.81 -0.98
N LYS A 95 5.92 -15.40 -0.08
CA LYS A 95 5.81 -14.21 0.75
C LYS A 95 6.93 -13.24 0.43
N VAL A 96 6.65 -11.95 0.50
CA VAL A 96 7.63 -10.87 0.27
C VAL A 96 7.33 -9.69 1.16
N GLN A 97 8.38 -9.08 1.69
CA GLN A 97 8.27 -7.96 2.62
C GLN A 97 8.50 -6.65 1.90
N THR A 98 7.75 -5.61 2.28
CA THR A 98 7.94 -4.25 1.78
C THR A 98 7.78 -3.19 2.85
N SER A 99 8.33 -2.02 2.57
CA SER A 99 8.32 -0.87 3.48
C SER A 99 8.57 0.41 2.70
N ASN A 100 8.52 1.55 3.40
CA ASN A 100 8.82 2.85 2.84
C ASN A 100 10.23 2.96 2.22
N ALA A 101 11.20 2.14 2.64
CA ALA A 101 12.55 2.14 2.05
C ALA A 101 12.57 1.79 0.56
N GLN A 102 11.57 1.05 0.08
CA GLN A 102 11.38 0.69 -1.33
C GLN A 102 10.05 1.21 -1.87
N ASP A 103 9.53 2.29 -1.28
CA ASP A 103 8.27 2.93 -1.67
C ASP A 103 7.09 1.95 -1.74
N PHE A 104 7.07 0.98 -0.80
CA PHE A 104 6.06 -0.09 -0.73
C PHE A 104 5.89 -0.88 -2.04
N THR A 105 6.91 -0.85 -2.90
CA THR A 105 6.96 -1.58 -4.16
C THR A 105 7.48 -2.99 -3.92
N VAL A 106 6.93 -3.94 -4.66
CA VAL A 106 7.31 -5.34 -4.63
C VAL A 106 7.66 -5.79 -6.04
N LYS A 107 8.76 -6.53 -6.15
CA LYS A 107 9.19 -7.22 -7.38
C LYS A 107 9.56 -8.64 -7.01
N VAL A 108 8.84 -9.61 -7.55
CA VAL A 108 9.07 -11.03 -7.31
C VAL A 108 9.51 -11.69 -8.60
N ASP A 109 10.61 -12.45 -8.56
CA ASP A 109 10.98 -13.36 -9.63
C ASP A 109 10.27 -14.70 -9.41
N ALA A 110 9.15 -14.90 -10.10
CA ALA A 110 8.29 -16.05 -9.90
C ALA A 110 8.67 -17.17 -10.88
N ASP A 111 9.33 -18.20 -10.36
CA ASP A 111 9.96 -19.28 -11.11
C ASP A 111 9.09 -20.54 -11.26
N LYS A 112 9.69 -21.64 -11.76
CA LYS A 112 9.07 -22.97 -11.90
C LYS A 112 7.83 -22.99 -12.80
N LEU A 113 7.76 -22.07 -13.76
CA LEU A 113 6.71 -21.99 -14.75
C LEU A 113 7.03 -22.87 -15.97
N LYS A 114 6.00 -23.25 -16.71
CA LYS A 114 6.13 -23.92 -18.00
C LYS A 114 6.12 -22.89 -19.12
N ALA A 115 6.98 -23.08 -20.10
CA ALA A 115 7.04 -22.23 -21.28
C ALA A 115 5.73 -22.25 -22.09
N ASN A 116 5.43 -21.15 -22.79
CA ASN A 116 4.27 -21.03 -23.68
C ASN A 116 2.93 -21.36 -22.98
N GLN A 117 2.81 -20.99 -21.71
CA GLN A 117 1.62 -21.23 -20.88
C GLN A 117 1.07 -19.90 -20.38
N ARG A 118 -0.26 -19.77 -20.36
CA ARG A 118 -0.93 -18.63 -19.71
C ARG A 118 -1.17 -18.93 -18.24
N TYR A 119 -0.99 -17.90 -17.43
CA TYR A 119 -1.15 -17.93 -15.98
C TYR A 119 -1.99 -16.72 -15.50
N PHE A 120 -2.48 -16.82 -14.27
CA PHE A 120 -3.14 -15.77 -13.50
C PHE A 120 -2.34 -15.49 -12.24
N TYR A 121 -2.33 -14.25 -11.78
CA TYR A 121 -1.58 -13.75 -10.62
C TYR A 121 -2.30 -12.55 -10.01
#